data_AF-A0A5R9F086-F1
#
_entry.id   AF-A0A5R9F086-F1
#
_cell.length_a   1.000
_cell.length_b   1.000
_cell.length_c   1.000
_cell.angle_alpha   90.00
_cell.angle_beta   90.00
_cell.angle_gamma   90.00
#
_symmetry.space_group_name_H-M   'P 1'
#
loop_
_entity.id
_entity.type
_entity.pdbx_description
1 polymer ?
#
loop_
_entity_poly.entity_id
_entity_poly.type
_entity_poly.pdbx_seq_one_letter_code
_entity_poly.pdbx_strand_id
1 'polypeptide(L)'
;MINKLLIKAYSSDEVRFAVVWNGRLYTFHLKQKEGNWHFISYDKDLLNNKHLMDELFLLLQENDEAQSKLSSYDIPLELIRTEEQEYLL
;
A
#
# COMPACT_ATOMS: atom_id res chain seq x y z
N MET A 1 -9.32 -9.92 8.21
CA MET A 1 -10.18 -9.62 7.05
C MET A 1 -10.24 -8.10 6.90
N ILE A 2 -10.04 -7.56 5.69
CA ILE A 2 -10.16 -6.12 5.42
C ILE A 2 -11.63 -5.72 5.52
N ASN A 3 -11.96 -4.71 6.34
CA ASN A 3 -13.35 -4.27 6.52
C ASN A 3 -13.78 -3.32 5.40
N LYS A 4 -12.84 -2.51 4.88
CA LYS A 4 -13.08 -1.58 3.78
C LYS A 4 -11.77 -1.24 3.10
N LEU A 5 -11.80 -1.16 1.78
CA LEU A 5 -10.70 -0.73 0.94
C LEU A 5 -11.14 0.45 0.08
N LEU A 6 -10.28 1.46 -0.06
CA LEU A 6 -10.51 2.59 -0.95
C LEU A 6 -9.23 2.85 -1.73
N ILE A 7 -9.25 2.61 -3.04
CA ILE A 7 -8.10 2.85 -3.93
C ILE A 7 -8.43 3.96 -4.91
N LYS A 8 -7.55 4.97 -5.00
CA LYS A 8 -7.65 6.08 -5.94
C LYS A 8 -6.31 6.31 -6.65
N ALA A 9 -6.30 6.15 -7.98
CA ALA A 9 -5.18 6.59 -8.79
C ALA A 9 -5.12 8.12 -8.80
N TYR A 10 -3.92 8.67 -8.59
CA TYR A 10 -3.70 10.11 -8.59
C TYR A 10 -2.96 10.56 -9.86
N SER A 11 -2.03 9.73 -10.34
CA SER A 11 -1.30 9.88 -11.59
C SER A 11 -0.84 8.50 -12.10
N SER A 12 -0.13 8.46 -13.23
CA SER A 12 0.44 7.21 -13.78
C SER A 12 1.55 6.61 -12.92
N ASP A 13 2.17 7.40 -12.05
CA ASP A 13 3.30 7.05 -11.18
C ASP A 13 2.94 7.05 -9.69
N GLU A 14 1.70 7.41 -9.34
CA GLU A 14 1.24 7.48 -7.96
C GLU A 14 -0.21 6.99 -7.80
N VAL A 15 -0.38 5.98 -6.94
CA VAL A 15 -1.69 5.51 -6.46
C VAL A 15 -1.75 5.67 -4.96
N ARG A 16 -2.84 6.24 -4.46
CA ARG A 16 -3.09 6.35 -3.02
C ARG A 16 -4.25 5.45 -2.64
N PHE A 17 -4.15 4.84 -1.48
CA PHE A 17 -5.27 4.06 -0.97
C PHE A 17 -5.32 4.01 0.54
N ALA A 18 -6.47 3.58 1.04
CA ALA A 18 -6.73 3.43 2.45
C ALA A 18 -7.35 2.07 2.75
N VAL A 19 -6.88 1.45 3.82
CA VAL A 19 -7.33 0.14 4.32
C VAL A 19 -7.90 0.35 5.71
N VAL A 20 -9.13 -0.10 5.93
CA VAL A 20 -9.70 -0.21 7.28
C VAL A 20 -9.51 -1.64 7.77
N TRP A 21 -8.70 -1.80 8.80
CA TRP A 21 -8.38 -3.08 9.43
C TRP A 21 -8.46 -2.96 10.94
N ASN A 22 -9.13 -3.90 11.59
CA ASN A 22 -9.35 -3.91 13.05
C ASN A 22 -9.89 -2.57 13.61
N GLY A 23 -10.79 -1.91 12.87
CA GLY A 23 -11.40 -0.64 13.27
C GLY A 23 -10.49 0.59 13.09
N ARG A 24 -9.28 0.42 12.55
CA ARG A 24 -8.32 1.49 12.29
C ARG A 24 -8.14 1.72 10.79
N LEU A 25 -8.02 3.00 10.42
CA LEU A 25 -7.72 3.43 9.06
C LEU A 25 -6.21 3.57 8.88
N TYR A 26 -5.67 2.92 7.85
CA TYR A 26 -4.30 3.06 7.41
C TYR A 26 -4.28 3.60 5.98
N THR A 27 -3.39 4.54 5.69
CA THR A 27 -3.25 5.14 4.36
C THR A 27 -1.89 4.87 3.77
N PHE A 28 -1.87 4.55 2.49
CA PHE A 28 -0.67 4.16 1.78
C PHE A 28 -0.54 4.82 0.42
N HIS A 29 0.69 4.91 -0.03
CA HIS A 29 1.09 5.43 -1.33
C HIS A 29 1.86 4.31 -2.05
N LEU A 30 1.41 3.99 -3.26
CA LEU A 30 2.22 3.27 -4.23
C LEU A 30 2.85 4.31 -5.14
N LYS A 31 4.17 4.40 -5.10
CA LYS A 31 4.94 5.31 -5.94
C LYS A 31 5.87 4.53 -6.85
N GLN A 32 5.84 4.81 -8.14
CA GLN A 32 6.78 4.21 -9.07
C GLN A 32 8.16 4.87 -8.93
N LYS A 33 9.21 4.08 -8.67
CA LYS A 33 10.61 4.52 -8.69
C LYS A 33 11.43 3.47 -9.44
N GLU A 34 12.22 3.90 -10.42
CA GLU A 34 13.17 3.03 -11.14
C GLU A 34 12.53 1.74 -11.71
N GLY A 35 11.26 1.81 -12.15
CA GLY A 35 10.51 0.67 -12.70
C GLY A 35 9.85 -0.26 -11.67
N ASN A 36 10.08 -0.04 -10.37
CA ASN A 36 9.39 -0.76 -9.29
C ASN A 36 8.32 0.11 -8.63
N TRP A 37 7.34 -0.53 -8.02
CA TRP A 37 6.32 0.15 -7.22
C TRP A 37 6.67 0.05 -5.74
N HIS A 38 6.68 1.18 -5.05
CA HIS A 38 7.07 1.25 -3.65
C HIS A 38 5.84 1.50 -2.80
N PHE A 39 5.53 0.55 -1.93
CA PHE A 39 4.45 0.61 -0.96
C PHE A 39 4.92 1.33 0.30
N ILE A 40 4.40 2.54 0.47
CA ILE A 40 4.85 3.52 1.43
C ILE A 40 3.69 3.90 2.35
N SER A 41 3.96 3.98 3.64
CA SER A 41 3.06 4.59 4.63
C SER A 41 3.73 5.81 5.25
N TYR A 42 2.93 6.82 5.58
CA TYR A 42 3.34 7.96 6.39
C TYR A 42 2.69 7.94 7.79
N ASP A 43 1.97 6.87 8.13
CA ASP A 43 1.41 6.67 9.46
C ASP A 43 2.56 6.35 10.43
N LYS A 44 2.67 7.13 11.51
CA LYS A 44 3.74 7.00 12.52
C LYS A 44 3.81 5.60 13.13
N ASP A 45 2.67 4.93 13.24
CA ASP A 45 2.60 3.60 13.84
C ASP A 45 3.13 2.52 12.87
N LEU A 46 3.10 2.79 11.56
CA LEU A 46 3.63 1.91 10.53
C LEU A 46 5.10 2.18 10.22
N LEU A 47 5.54 3.44 10.33
CA LEU A 47 6.94 3.83 10.09
C LEU A 47 7.93 3.06 10.97
N ASN A 48 7.56 2.78 12.22
CA ASN A 48 8.39 2.03 13.16
C ASN A 48 8.00 0.54 13.28
N ASN A 49 7.09 0.05 12.41
CA ASN A 49 6.54 -1.29 12.51
C ASN A 49 6.43 -1.94 11.12
N LYS A 50 7.59 -2.36 10.59
CA LYS A 50 7.68 -3.09 9.32
C LYS A 50 6.82 -4.35 9.30
N HIS A 51 6.74 -5.06 10.42
CA HIS A 51 5.91 -6.27 10.50
C HIS A 51 4.44 -5.97 10.20
N LEU A 52 3.89 -4.92 10.82
CA LEU A 52 2.52 -4.48 10.53
C LEU A 52 2.35 -3.96 9.09
N MET A 53 3.36 -3.29 8.54
CA MET A 53 3.38 -2.86 7.13
C MET A 53 3.30 -4.06 6.18
N ASP A 54 4.10 -5.09 6.43
CA ASP A 54 4.13 -6.31 5.62
C ASP A 54 2.84 -7.12 5.79
N GLU A 55 2.25 -7.20 7.00
CA GLU A 55 0.94 -7.81 7.22
C GLU A 55 -0.17 -7.11 6.44
N LEU A 56 -0.20 -5.78 6.46
CA LEU A 56 -1.19 -5.00 5.70
C LEU A 56 -0.98 -5.17 4.19
N PHE A 57 0.27 -5.28 3.74
CA PHE A 57 0.60 -5.58 2.35
C PHE A 57 0.13 -6.98 1.93
N LEU A 58 0.36 -8.00 2.74
CA LEU A 58 -0.17 -9.36 2.52
C LEU A 58 -1.70 -9.35 2.41
N LEU A 59 -2.38 -8.61 3.29
CA LEU A 59 -3.84 -8.48 3.24
C LEU A 59 -4.34 -7.82 1.95
N LEU A 60 -3.57 -6.91 1.34
CA LEU A 60 -3.88 -6.38 0.00
C LEU A 60 -3.67 -7.43 -1.08
N GLN A 61 -2.59 -8.21 -1.00
CA GLN A 61 -2.32 -9.25 -1.98
C GLN A 61 -3.40 -10.34 -1.97
N GLU A 62 -3.95 -10.68 -0.82
CA GLU A 62 -5.02 -11.68 -0.68
C GLU A 62 -6.43 -11.13 -0.99
N ASN A 63 -6.58 -9.82 -1.25
CA ASN A 63 -7.88 -9.19 -1.45
C ASN A 63 -8.21 -9.01 -2.95
N ASP A 64 -9.26 -9.70 -3.42
CA ASP A 64 -9.68 -9.66 -4.82
C ASP A 64 -10.04 -8.25 -5.33
N GLU A 65 -10.63 -7.40 -4.47
CA GLU A 65 -10.96 -6.01 -4.85
C GLU A 65 -9.68 -5.18 -5.04
N ALA A 66 -8.69 -5.35 -4.17
CA ALA A 66 -7.38 -4.71 -4.31
C ALA A 66 -6.67 -5.15 -5.58
N GLN A 67 -6.60 -6.47 -5.81
CA GLN A 67 -6.02 -7.06 -7.01
C GLN A 67 -6.67 -6.48 -8.27
N SER A 68 -8.00 -6.54 -8.37
CA SER A 68 -8.74 -6.03 -9.53
C SER A 68 -8.49 -4.55 -9.79
N LYS A 69 -8.47 -3.72 -8.73
CA LYS A 69 -8.21 -2.29 -8.85
C LYS A 69 -6.79 -1.99 -9.28
N LEU A 70 -5.78 -2.63 -8.69
CA LEU A 70 -4.38 -2.40 -9.06
C LEU A 70 -4.07 -2.89 -10.47
N SER A 71 -4.64 -4.04 -10.89
CA SER A 71 -4.55 -4.50 -12.27
C SER A 71 -5.21 -3.54 -13.26
N SER A 72 -6.31 -2.87 -12.89
CA SER A 72 -6.94 -1.85 -13.76
C SER A 72 -6.08 -0.60 -13.96
N TYR A 73 -5.03 -0.43 -13.17
CA TYR A 73 -4.03 0.63 -13.31
C TYR A 73 -2.69 0.12 -13.88
N ASP A 74 -2.65 -1.11 -14.40
CA ASP A 74 -1.43 -1.76 -14.91
C ASP A 74 -0.32 -1.89 -13.84
N ILE A 75 -0.69 -2.07 -12.57
CA ILE A 75 0.23 -2.27 -11.45
C ILE A 75 0.26 -3.75 -11.06
N PRO A 76 1.35 -4.49 -11.34
CA PRO A 76 1.49 -5.88 -10.92
C PRO A 76 1.88 -5.94 -9.43
N LEU A 77 1.14 -6.72 -8.63
CA LEU A 77 1.41 -6.86 -7.19
C LEU A 77 2.82 -7.39 -6.91
N GLU A 78 3.35 -8.24 -7.78
CA GLU A 78 4.68 -8.84 -7.69
C GLU A 78 5.82 -7.83 -7.92
N LEU A 79 5.52 -6.63 -8.42
CA LEU A 79 6.46 -5.53 -8.57
C LEU A 79 6.39 -4.52 -7.42
N ILE A 80 5.46 -4.71 -6.49
CA ILE A 80 5.34 -3.86 -5.31
C ILE A 80 6.34 -4.32 -4.24
N ARG A 81 7.08 -3.37 -3.67
CA ARG A 81 8.05 -3.58 -2.59
C ARG A 81 7.67 -2.70 -1.40
N THR A 82 7.68 -3.26 -0.19
CA THR A 82 7.57 -2.45 1.03
C THR A 82 8.89 -1.74 1.28
N GLU A 83 8.85 -0.44 1.58
CA GLU A 83 10.04 0.32 2.01
C GLU A 83 9.98 0.57 3.52
N GLU A 84 11.09 0.29 4.22
CA GLU A 84 11.35 0.92 5.51
C GLU A 84 11.67 2.39 5.27
N GLN A 85 10.87 3.29 5.82
CA GLN A 85 11.22 4.69 5.85
C GLN A 85 12.01 4.99 7.13
N GLU A 86 13.30 5.24 6.98
CA GLU A 86 14.06 5.93 8.02
C GLU A 86 13.63 7.40 8.02
N TYR A 87 13.26 7.94 9.18
CA TYR A 87 13.15 9.39 9.33
C TYR A 87 14.53 9.99 9.05
N LEU A 88 14.66 10.74 7.95
CA LEU A 88 15.70 11.76 7.85
C LEU A 88 15.31 12.85 8.87
N LEU A 89 15.79 12.68 10.11
CA LEU A 89 15.74 13.69 11.17
C LEU A 89 16.65 14.87 10.84
#